data_AF-A0A4Q9FWJ8-F1
#
_entry.id   AF-A0A4Q9FWJ8-F1
#
_cell.length_a   1.000
_cell.length_b   1.000
_cell.length_c   1.000
_cell.angle_alpha   90.00
_cell.angle_beta   90.00
_cell.angle_gamma   90.00
#
_symmetry.space_group_name_H-M   'P 1'
#
loop_
_entity.id
_entity.type
_entity.pdbx_description
1 polymer ?
#
loop_
_entity_poly.entity_id
_entity_poly.type
_entity_poly.pdbx_seq_one_letter_code
_entity_poly.pdbx_strand_id
1 'polypeptide(L)'
;MRKLSICFIVLILIYGCKGNRIKALNENNKETQLTENIEEDEKSPLFKNSIVSTDIDFIKTTDPDAFLSMSYVGQAAKEMPGGKTDELFDENTYVFKATFKNNKKVEIWAHSDFGSKEAAKIYADKLSSKLGKLPNFMRDVLDHVVIHKGDATAFAEDAGRFFVLYSDNMDTRISNNDLEETVFHETAHVTFDLKYAKSKVWKEIQIADKTFITEYAESKPYQEDISETALFVYTMKTYPNRLSPEIEQWIKINIPKRYEFLEKFF
;
A
#
# COMPACT_ATOMS: atom_id res chain seq x y z
N MET A 1 84.32 -24.50 46.71
CA MET A 1 84.67 -25.92 46.93
C MET A 1 83.61 -26.56 47.82
N ARG A 2 83.09 -27.74 47.41
CA ARG A 2 82.28 -28.74 48.17
C ARG A 2 80.93 -28.24 48.75
N LYS A 3 79.80 -28.68 48.18
CA LYS A 3 79.08 -29.97 48.37
C LYS A 3 78.45 -30.12 49.76
N LEU A 4 77.10 -30.09 49.79
CA LEU A 4 76.16 -31.17 50.21
C LEU A 4 76.13 -31.34 51.75
N SER A 5 75.01 -31.46 52.46
CA SER A 5 73.77 -32.16 52.13
C SER A 5 72.72 -31.94 53.24
N ILE A 6 71.44 -31.92 52.83
CA ILE A 6 70.30 -32.67 53.40
C ILE A 6 69.96 -32.45 54.89
N CYS A 7 68.77 -31.91 55.18
CA CYS A 7 67.67 -32.75 55.68
C CYS A 7 66.30 -32.07 55.61
N PHE A 8 65.30 -32.92 55.39
CA PHE A 8 63.92 -32.69 55.00
C PHE A 8 63.02 -32.68 56.24
N ILE A 9 62.01 -31.80 56.26
CA ILE A 9 60.58 -32.08 56.53
C ILE A 9 59.89 -30.80 57.06
N VAL A 10 58.76 -30.57 56.43
CA VAL A 10 57.97 -29.34 56.31
C VAL A 10 56.91 -29.27 57.40
N LEU A 11 56.77 -28.10 58.02
CA LEU A 11 55.66 -27.70 58.89
C LEU A 11 54.79 -26.71 58.09
N ILE A 12 53.52 -27.04 57.80
CA ILE A 12 52.57 -26.11 57.15
C ILE A 12 51.61 -25.54 58.19
N LEU A 13 51.57 -24.21 58.26
CA LEU A 13 50.68 -23.39 59.06
C LEU A 13 49.75 -22.58 58.13
N ILE A 14 48.44 -22.66 58.43
CA ILE A 14 47.33 -21.67 58.35
C ILE A 14 47.21 -20.69 57.18
N TYR A 15 45.97 -20.59 56.66
CA TYR A 15 45.07 -19.41 56.61
C TYR A 15 43.71 -19.96 56.10
N GLY A 16 42.50 -19.68 56.58
CA GLY A 16 41.95 -18.61 57.41
C GLY A 16 40.89 -17.83 56.62
N CYS A 17 39.58 -18.03 56.88
CA CYS A 17 38.56 -16.96 56.85
C CYS A 17 37.25 -17.40 57.52
N LYS A 18 36.76 -16.54 58.41
CA LYS A 18 35.57 -16.66 59.29
C LYS A 18 34.41 -15.83 58.73
N GLY A 19 33.18 -16.17 59.12
CA GLY A 19 32.08 -15.19 59.24
C GLY A 19 30.71 -15.85 59.35
N ASN A 20 30.05 -15.73 60.51
CA ASN A 20 28.80 -16.40 60.87
C ASN A 20 27.79 -15.39 61.46
N ARG A 21 26.50 -15.54 61.11
CA ARG A 21 25.22 -15.30 61.84
C ARG A 21 24.67 -13.90 62.25
N ILE A 22 23.46 -13.62 61.72
CA ILE A 22 22.13 -13.35 62.36
C ILE A 22 21.93 -12.11 63.30
N LYS A 23 21.04 -11.13 62.98
CA LYS A 23 19.60 -10.97 63.39
C LYS A 23 19.01 -9.53 63.19
N ALA A 24 17.73 -9.49 62.78
CA ALA A 24 16.63 -8.55 63.11
C ALA A 24 16.51 -7.12 62.51
N LEU A 25 15.39 -6.95 61.78
CA LEU A 25 14.37 -5.87 61.71
C LEU A 25 14.79 -4.39 61.53
N ASN A 26 14.34 -3.81 60.40
CA ASN A 26 13.61 -2.53 60.38
C ASN A 26 12.84 -2.38 59.06
N GLU A 27 11.55 -2.03 59.17
CA GLU A 27 10.67 -1.60 58.08
C GLU A 27 11.17 -0.27 57.50
N ASN A 28 11.17 -0.16 56.16
CA ASN A 28 10.83 1.07 55.42
C ASN A 28 11.00 0.84 53.90
N ASN A 29 9.88 1.04 53.17
CA ASN A 29 9.75 1.48 51.79
C ASN A 29 10.78 1.01 50.74
N LYS A 30 10.35 0.08 49.88
CA LYS A 30 10.81 -0.01 48.48
C LYS A 30 9.75 -0.66 47.57
N GLU A 31 8.55 -0.11 47.58
CA GLU A 31 7.85 0.13 46.31
C GLU A 31 8.54 1.35 45.70
N THR A 32 8.98 1.25 44.44
CA THR A 32 9.06 2.32 43.43
C THR A 32 10.14 1.97 42.39
N GLN A 33 9.67 1.82 41.14
CA GLN A 33 10.40 2.00 39.88
C GLN A 33 11.38 0.91 39.44
N LEU A 34 10.83 -0.21 38.95
CA LEU A 34 11.22 -0.69 37.63
C LEU A 34 10.40 0.13 36.62
N THR A 35 10.87 1.33 36.29
CA THR A 35 10.49 1.96 35.04
C THR A 35 11.08 1.11 33.93
N GLU A 36 10.26 0.24 33.35
CA GLU A 36 10.48 -0.19 31.98
C GLU A 36 10.54 1.10 31.14
N ASN A 37 11.74 1.43 30.68
CA ASN A 37 11.89 2.26 29.51
C ASN A 37 11.30 1.46 28.35
N ILE A 38 10.00 1.57 28.15
CA ILE A 38 9.39 1.31 26.85
C ILE A 38 9.85 2.51 26.03
N GLU A 39 11.00 2.37 25.35
CA GLU A 39 11.17 3.11 24.10
C GLU A 39 9.95 2.72 23.26
N GLU A 40 9.05 3.69 23.01
CA GLU A 40 8.09 3.61 21.92
C GLU A 40 8.93 3.42 20.66
N ASP A 41 9.19 2.16 20.32
CA ASP A 41 9.85 1.78 19.09
C ASP A 41 8.94 2.28 17.98
N GLU A 42 9.33 3.41 17.38
CA GLU A 42 8.66 4.04 16.25
C GLU A 42 8.67 3.00 15.13
N LYS A 43 7.61 2.20 15.05
CA LYS A 43 7.58 1.05 14.14
C LYS A 43 7.64 1.59 12.72
N SER A 44 8.68 1.22 12.00
CA SER A 44 8.83 1.56 10.58
C SER A 44 7.64 1.05 9.77
N PRO A 45 7.34 1.70 8.63
CA PRO A 45 6.37 1.17 7.68
C PRO A 45 6.65 -0.28 7.27
N LEU A 46 5.59 -1.04 6.94
CA LEU A 46 5.71 -2.46 6.61
C LEU A 46 6.46 -2.70 5.29
N PHE A 47 6.24 -1.85 4.29
CA PHE A 47 6.89 -1.92 2.99
C PHE A 47 7.68 -0.66 2.68
N LYS A 48 8.83 -0.83 2.04
CA LYS A 48 9.67 0.29 1.60
C LYS A 48 9.11 1.02 0.38
N ASN A 49 8.53 0.28 -0.56
CA ASN A 49 8.00 0.83 -1.80
C ASN A 49 6.47 0.91 -1.74
N SER A 50 5.88 1.59 -2.72
CA SER A 50 4.42 1.56 -2.94
C SER A 50 3.90 0.14 -3.13
N ILE A 51 2.66 -0.10 -2.70
CA ILE A 51 1.91 -1.35 -2.89
C ILE A 51 1.88 -1.86 -4.32
N VAL A 52 1.85 -0.96 -5.31
CA VAL A 52 1.86 -1.34 -6.73
C VAL A 52 3.25 -1.81 -7.20
N SER A 53 4.19 -2.03 -6.28
CA SER A 53 5.57 -2.48 -6.55
C SER A 53 6.06 -3.46 -5.48
N THR A 54 5.16 -4.31 -5.01
CA THR A 54 5.44 -5.43 -4.10
C THR A 54 5.20 -6.75 -4.82
N ASP A 55 5.79 -7.85 -4.35
CA ASP A 55 5.56 -9.18 -4.95
C ASP A 55 4.18 -9.79 -4.62
N ILE A 56 3.28 -9.00 -4.01
CA ILE A 56 1.95 -9.44 -3.60
C ILE A 56 0.97 -9.20 -4.76
N ASP A 57 0.42 -10.29 -5.28
CA ASP A 57 -0.72 -10.28 -6.21
C ASP A 57 -2.03 -10.12 -5.40
N PHE A 58 -2.40 -8.87 -5.13
CA PHE A 58 -3.54 -8.50 -4.28
C PHE A 58 -4.86 -8.82 -4.95
N ILE A 59 -4.94 -8.57 -6.26
CA ILE A 59 -6.11 -8.74 -7.10
C ILE A 59 -5.70 -9.57 -8.31
N LYS A 60 -6.06 -10.86 -8.27
CA LYS A 60 -5.58 -11.80 -9.28
C LYS A 60 -6.29 -11.61 -10.59
N THR A 61 -5.59 -11.87 -11.68
CA THR A 61 -6.18 -11.91 -13.03
C THR A 61 -7.39 -12.86 -13.13
N THR A 62 -7.39 -13.95 -12.34
CA THR A 62 -8.45 -14.95 -12.26
C THR A 62 -9.61 -14.58 -11.34
N ASP A 63 -9.51 -13.49 -10.58
CA ASP A 63 -10.59 -13.05 -9.70
C ASP A 63 -11.82 -12.61 -10.53
N PRO A 64 -13.05 -12.84 -10.03
CA PRO A 64 -14.27 -12.52 -10.77
C PRO A 64 -14.34 -11.04 -11.14
N ASP A 65 -14.80 -10.75 -12.36
CA ASP A 65 -15.00 -9.38 -12.81
C ASP A 65 -16.44 -9.13 -13.31
N ALA A 66 -16.79 -7.85 -13.34
CA ALA A 66 -18.11 -7.37 -13.75
C ALA A 66 -18.16 -6.91 -15.21
N PHE A 67 -17.10 -7.06 -16.00
CA PHE A 67 -17.08 -6.60 -17.39
C PHE A 67 -18.06 -7.41 -18.25
N LEU A 68 -18.77 -6.72 -19.14
CA LEU A 68 -19.71 -7.34 -20.08
C LEU A 68 -19.27 -7.17 -21.53
N SER A 69 -18.96 -5.95 -21.93
CA SER A 69 -18.65 -5.64 -23.32
C SER A 69 -17.94 -4.31 -23.46
N MET A 70 -17.22 -4.14 -24.57
CA MET A 70 -16.65 -2.87 -24.99
C MET A 70 -17.12 -2.52 -26.40
N SER A 71 -17.51 -1.27 -26.60
CA SER A 71 -17.86 -0.71 -27.92
C SER A 71 -16.96 0.47 -28.26
N TYR A 72 -16.56 0.57 -29.52
CA TYR A 72 -15.93 1.79 -30.04
C TYR A 72 -17.00 2.84 -30.35
N VAL A 73 -16.82 4.05 -29.83
CA VAL A 73 -17.78 5.16 -29.98
C VAL A 73 -17.42 6.02 -31.19
N GLY A 74 -16.13 6.25 -31.43
CA GLY A 74 -15.66 7.13 -32.50
C GLY A 74 -14.41 7.91 -32.06
N GLN A 75 -14.08 8.95 -32.83
CA GLN A 75 -13.11 9.97 -32.43
C GLN A 75 -13.84 11.23 -31.99
N ALA A 76 -13.31 11.91 -30.98
CA ALA A 76 -13.85 13.16 -30.48
C ALA A 76 -12.75 13.98 -29.79
N ALA A 77 -12.96 15.30 -29.71
CA ALA A 77 -12.14 16.17 -28.87
C ALA A 77 -12.36 15.82 -27.39
N LYS A 78 -11.28 15.49 -26.67
CA LYS A 78 -11.31 15.15 -25.25
C LYS A 78 -10.18 15.84 -24.50
N GLU A 79 -10.43 16.15 -23.23
CA GLU A 79 -9.38 16.61 -22.32
C GLU A 79 -8.52 15.41 -21.89
N MET A 80 -7.25 15.42 -22.25
CA MET A 80 -6.30 14.32 -22.07
C MET A 80 -5.02 14.81 -21.38
N PRO A 81 -5.09 15.22 -20.09
CA PRO A 81 -3.91 15.69 -19.37
C PRO A 81 -2.86 14.59 -19.24
N GLY A 82 -1.62 14.99 -18.94
CA GLY A 82 -0.49 14.07 -18.83
C GLY A 82 0.13 13.68 -20.17
N GLY A 83 -0.19 14.38 -21.26
CA GLY A 83 0.48 14.23 -22.54
C GLY A 83 1.95 14.67 -22.51
N LYS A 84 2.67 14.45 -23.61
CA LYS A 84 4.07 14.90 -23.75
C LYS A 84 4.21 16.41 -23.93
N THR A 85 3.14 17.07 -24.34
CA THR A 85 3.03 18.51 -24.54
C THR A 85 2.12 19.09 -23.46
N ASP A 86 2.16 20.41 -23.26
CA ASP A 86 1.24 21.13 -22.38
C ASP A 86 -0.19 21.25 -22.98
N GLU A 87 -0.46 20.60 -24.11
CA GLU A 87 -1.78 20.58 -24.74
C GLU A 87 -2.72 19.69 -23.93
N LEU A 88 -3.77 20.29 -23.39
CA LEU A 88 -4.75 19.58 -22.57
C LEU A 88 -5.79 18.82 -23.39
N PHE A 89 -5.94 19.13 -24.68
CA PHE A 89 -6.96 18.53 -25.54
C PHE A 89 -6.34 17.78 -26.69
N ASP A 90 -6.87 16.59 -26.97
CA ASP A 90 -6.64 15.86 -28.20
C ASP A 90 -7.93 15.85 -29.03
N GLU A 91 -7.86 16.41 -30.25
CA GLU A 91 -9.03 16.60 -31.12
C GLU A 91 -9.55 15.28 -31.71
N ASN A 92 -8.71 14.24 -31.77
CA ASN A 92 -9.00 13.00 -32.48
C ASN A 92 -8.88 11.76 -31.58
N THR A 93 -9.19 11.91 -30.29
CA THR A 93 -9.10 10.84 -29.29
C THR A 93 -9.97 9.66 -29.65
N TYR A 94 -9.42 8.44 -29.60
CA TYR A 94 -10.18 7.21 -29.77
C TYR A 94 -11.00 6.93 -28.51
N VAL A 95 -12.33 6.98 -28.61
CA VAL A 95 -13.22 6.77 -27.48
C VAL A 95 -13.81 5.36 -27.51
N PHE A 96 -13.57 4.60 -26.45
CA PHE A 96 -14.20 3.32 -26.18
C PHE A 96 -15.14 3.43 -24.97
N LYS A 97 -16.09 2.52 -24.88
CA LYS A 97 -17.07 2.46 -23.80
C LYS A 97 -17.18 1.04 -23.27
N ALA A 98 -16.70 0.84 -22.04
CA ALA A 98 -16.83 -0.43 -21.33
C ALA A 98 -18.15 -0.45 -20.55
N THR A 99 -18.88 -1.57 -20.60
CA THR A 99 -20.15 -1.79 -19.89
C THR A 99 -20.00 -2.92 -18.88
N PHE A 100 -20.60 -2.74 -17.69
CA PHE A 100 -20.45 -3.66 -16.55
C PHE A 100 -21.80 -4.17 -16.02
N LYS A 101 -21.78 -5.25 -15.21
CA LYS A 101 -22.96 -5.98 -14.67
C LYS A 101 -24.00 -5.09 -13.95
N ASN A 102 -23.61 -3.95 -13.39
CA ASN A 102 -24.50 -2.98 -12.74
C ASN A 102 -25.03 -1.88 -13.71
N ASN A 103 -24.95 -2.11 -15.03
CA ASN A 103 -25.22 -1.13 -16.08
C ASN A 103 -24.32 0.11 -16.08
N LYS A 104 -23.30 0.16 -15.21
CA LYS A 104 -22.28 1.21 -15.27
C LYS A 104 -21.57 1.15 -16.60
N LYS A 105 -21.31 2.33 -17.14
CA LYS A 105 -20.48 2.55 -18.33
C LYS A 105 -19.34 3.46 -17.92
N VAL A 106 -18.13 3.09 -18.34
CA VAL A 106 -16.91 3.91 -18.17
C VAL A 106 -16.33 4.13 -19.56
N GLU A 107 -16.06 5.38 -19.92
CA GLU A 107 -15.35 5.66 -21.17
C GLU A 107 -13.85 5.41 -21.00
N ILE A 108 -13.20 4.96 -22.06
CA ILE A 108 -11.74 4.83 -22.13
C ILE A 108 -11.30 5.67 -23.31
N TRP A 109 -10.49 6.68 -23.05
CA TRP A 109 -10.02 7.67 -24.01
C TRP A 109 -8.55 7.38 -24.30
N ALA A 110 -8.27 6.91 -25.51
CA ALA A 110 -6.92 6.61 -25.95
C ALA A 110 -6.47 7.68 -26.94
N HIS A 111 -5.30 8.28 -26.68
CA HIS A 111 -4.82 9.44 -27.39
C HIS A 111 -4.61 9.16 -28.88
N SER A 112 -4.80 10.16 -29.75
CA SER A 112 -4.75 9.99 -31.20
C SER A 112 -3.39 9.50 -31.73
N ASP A 113 -2.31 9.67 -30.95
CA ASP A 113 -0.95 9.21 -31.26
C ASP A 113 -0.76 7.68 -31.26
N PHE A 114 -1.76 6.90 -30.83
CA PHE A 114 -1.88 5.48 -31.17
C PHE A 114 -1.95 5.24 -32.68
N GLY A 115 -2.33 6.25 -33.47
CA GLY A 115 -2.27 6.24 -34.93
C GLY A 115 -3.36 5.42 -35.61
N SER A 116 -4.03 4.51 -34.90
CA SER A 116 -5.21 3.79 -35.38
C SER A 116 -6.12 3.36 -34.23
N LYS A 117 -7.40 3.16 -34.55
CA LYS A 117 -8.37 2.57 -33.63
C LYS A 117 -7.92 1.20 -33.15
N GLU A 118 -7.36 0.39 -34.05
CA GLU A 118 -6.89 -0.97 -33.74
C GLU A 118 -5.77 -0.96 -32.69
N ALA A 119 -4.78 -0.07 -32.84
CA ALA A 119 -3.70 0.09 -31.86
C ALA A 119 -4.21 0.62 -30.51
N ALA A 120 -5.09 1.62 -30.53
CA ALA A 120 -5.72 2.16 -29.33
C ALA A 120 -6.57 1.10 -28.59
N LYS A 121 -7.30 0.26 -29.35
CA LYS A 121 -8.16 -0.79 -28.80
C LYS A 121 -7.36 -1.82 -28.01
N ILE A 122 -6.14 -2.15 -28.42
CA ILE A 122 -5.27 -3.08 -27.68
C ILE A 122 -5.11 -2.63 -26.22
N TYR A 123 -4.91 -1.34 -25.97
CA TYR A 123 -4.73 -0.80 -24.62
C TYR A 123 -6.05 -0.57 -23.89
N ALA A 124 -7.10 -0.17 -24.60
CA ALA A 124 -8.43 -0.12 -24.01
C ALA A 124 -8.88 -1.52 -23.51
N ASP A 125 -8.66 -2.56 -24.32
CA ASP A 125 -9.01 -3.94 -23.99
C ASP A 125 -8.30 -4.44 -22.73
N LYS A 126 -7.03 -4.03 -22.52
CA LYS A 126 -6.28 -4.36 -21.31
C LYS A 126 -7.00 -3.93 -20.03
N LEU A 127 -7.80 -2.84 -20.04
CA LEU A 127 -8.51 -2.35 -18.86
C LEU A 127 -9.84 -3.05 -18.56
N SER A 128 -10.39 -3.81 -19.51
CA SER A 128 -11.74 -4.40 -19.43
C SER A 128 -12.00 -5.11 -18.11
N SER A 129 -11.23 -6.17 -17.84
CA SER A 129 -11.42 -6.99 -16.64
C SER A 129 -10.92 -6.30 -15.39
N LYS A 130 -9.86 -5.46 -15.46
CA LYS A 130 -9.33 -4.75 -14.28
C LYS A 130 -10.32 -3.73 -13.73
N LEU A 131 -10.96 -2.93 -14.59
CA LEU A 131 -12.08 -2.09 -14.19
C LEU A 131 -13.26 -2.93 -13.67
N GLY A 132 -13.46 -4.12 -14.25
CA GLY A 132 -14.49 -5.07 -13.81
C GLY A 132 -14.27 -5.65 -12.41
N LYS A 133 -13.01 -5.72 -11.95
CA LYS A 133 -12.63 -6.24 -10.63
C LYS A 133 -12.74 -5.20 -9.50
N LEU A 134 -12.92 -3.92 -9.85
CA LEU A 134 -13.20 -2.88 -8.86
C LEU A 134 -14.53 -3.13 -8.14
N PRO A 135 -14.62 -2.83 -6.82
CA PRO A 135 -15.89 -2.69 -6.13
C PRO A 135 -16.85 -1.77 -6.89
N ASN A 136 -18.16 -2.08 -6.88
CA ASN A 136 -19.14 -1.32 -7.65
C ASN A 136 -19.09 0.18 -7.32
N PHE A 137 -19.02 0.55 -6.03
CA PHE A 137 -19.00 1.96 -5.63
C PHE A 137 -17.76 2.71 -6.14
N MET A 138 -16.61 2.06 -6.21
CA MET A 138 -15.38 2.63 -6.78
C MET A 138 -15.50 2.79 -8.30
N ARG A 139 -16.02 1.78 -8.98
CA ARG A 139 -16.25 1.89 -10.44
C ARG A 139 -17.30 2.95 -10.78
N ASP A 140 -18.32 3.11 -9.94
CA ASP A 140 -19.43 4.03 -10.19
C ASP A 140 -19.00 5.50 -10.10
N VAL A 141 -17.93 5.81 -9.35
CA VAL A 141 -17.35 7.15 -9.30
C VAL A 141 -16.49 7.51 -10.50
N LEU A 142 -16.10 6.56 -11.36
CA LEU A 142 -15.29 6.88 -12.55
C LEU A 142 -16.17 7.37 -13.70
N ASP A 143 -15.79 8.47 -14.33
CA ASP A 143 -16.42 8.94 -15.56
C ASP A 143 -15.69 8.40 -16.79
N HIS A 144 -14.36 8.41 -16.76
CA HIS A 144 -13.51 7.87 -17.83
C HIS A 144 -12.11 7.46 -17.33
N VAL A 145 -11.33 6.87 -18.23
CA VAL A 145 -9.89 6.60 -18.06
C VAL A 145 -9.16 7.14 -19.29
N VAL A 146 -8.03 7.81 -19.08
CA VAL A 146 -7.18 8.36 -20.14
C VAL A 146 -5.98 7.43 -20.36
N ILE A 147 -5.65 7.14 -21.62
CA ILE A 147 -4.48 6.35 -22.00
C ILE A 147 -3.62 7.14 -22.97
N HIS A 148 -2.39 7.39 -22.58
CA HIS A 148 -1.33 7.97 -23.42
C HIS A 148 -0.32 6.89 -23.86
N LYS A 149 0.50 7.21 -24.87
CA LYS A 149 1.67 6.39 -25.18
C LYS A 149 2.87 6.79 -24.34
N GLY A 150 3.63 5.80 -23.86
CA GLY A 150 4.89 5.98 -23.17
C GLY A 150 4.95 5.25 -21.83
N ASP A 151 5.92 5.62 -21.01
CA ASP A 151 6.26 4.95 -19.74
C ASP A 151 6.22 5.92 -18.54
N ALA A 152 5.35 6.93 -18.57
CA ALA A 152 5.15 7.77 -17.41
C ALA A 152 4.33 7.04 -16.34
N THR A 153 4.42 7.53 -15.10
CA THR A 153 3.69 6.96 -13.96
C THR A 153 2.21 7.35 -14.05
N ALA A 154 1.34 6.41 -13.66
CA ALA A 154 -0.08 6.65 -13.51
C ALA A 154 -0.37 7.77 -12.50
N PHE A 155 -1.50 8.45 -12.67
CA PHE A 155 -2.02 9.39 -11.69
C PHE A 155 -3.53 9.54 -11.82
N ALA A 156 -4.17 10.01 -10.76
CA ALA A 156 -5.60 10.27 -10.69
C ALA A 156 -5.93 11.76 -10.63
N GLU A 157 -7.11 12.12 -11.16
CA GLU A 157 -7.74 13.42 -11.01
C GLU A 157 -9.09 13.22 -10.32
N ASP A 158 -9.10 13.38 -8.99
CA ASP A 158 -10.23 13.03 -8.12
C ASP A 158 -11.48 13.86 -8.40
N ALA A 159 -11.33 15.18 -8.54
CA ALA A 159 -12.40 16.10 -8.91
C ALA A 159 -12.88 15.87 -10.35
N GLY A 160 -11.97 15.51 -11.25
CA GLY A 160 -12.26 15.16 -12.65
C GLY A 160 -12.89 13.79 -12.82
N ARG A 161 -12.81 12.92 -11.79
CA ARG A 161 -13.37 11.57 -11.75
C ARG A 161 -12.76 10.62 -12.79
N PHE A 162 -11.46 10.73 -13.02
CA PHE A 162 -10.71 9.86 -13.91
C PHE A 162 -9.29 9.61 -13.40
N PHE A 163 -8.60 8.70 -14.08
CA PHE A 163 -7.17 8.51 -13.93
C PHE A 163 -6.51 8.29 -15.29
N VAL A 164 -5.19 8.44 -15.32
CA VAL A 164 -4.35 8.41 -16.52
C VAL A 164 -3.38 7.23 -16.44
N LEU A 165 -3.25 6.51 -17.54
CA LEU A 165 -2.29 5.43 -17.73
C LEU A 165 -1.45 5.64 -18.99
N TYR A 166 -0.32 4.94 -19.05
CA TYR A 166 0.62 5.03 -20.16
C TYR A 166 0.93 3.63 -20.72
N SER A 167 0.89 3.49 -22.04
CA SER A 167 0.95 2.20 -22.74
C SER A 167 2.09 1.27 -22.29
N ASP A 168 3.31 1.81 -22.24
CA ASP A 168 4.51 1.02 -21.99
C ASP A 168 4.58 0.69 -20.49
N ASN A 169 4.16 1.62 -19.63
CA ASN A 169 4.01 1.36 -18.20
C ASN A 169 2.96 0.28 -17.93
N MET A 170 1.83 0.30 -18.63
CA MET A 170 0.81 -0.75 -18.52
C MET A 170 1.37 -2.12 -18.88
N ASP A 171 2.24 -2.21 -19.90
CA ASP A 171 2.88 -3.47 -20.29
C ASP A 171 3.83 -3.99 -19.20
N THR A 172 4.63 -3.10 -18.60
CA THR A 172 5.47 -3.44 -17.44
C THR A 172 4.64 -3.90 -16.24
N ARG A 173 3.55 -3.20 -15.91
CA ARG A 173 2.65 -3.59 -14.81
C ARG A 173 2.00 -4.94 -15.09
N ILE A 174 1.59 -5.22 -16.32
CA ILE A 174 1.04 -6.54 -16.68
C ILE A 174 2.10 -7.64 -16.51
N SER A 175 3.35 -7.42 -16.94
CA SER A 175 4.40 -8.43 -16.77
C SER A 175 4.73 -8.73 -15.31
N ASN A 176 4.46 -7.77 -14.41
CA ASN A 176 4.69 -7.90 -12.97
C ASN A 176 3.45 -8.39 -12.19
N ASN A 177 2.28 -8.46 -12.84
CA ASN A 177 0.98 -8.66 -12.19
C ASN A 177 0.56 -7.50 -11.26
N ASP A 178 0.84 -6.25 -11.66
CA ASP A 178 0.55 -5.03 -10.88
C ASP A 178 -0.54 -4.14 -11.51
N LEU A 179 -1.08 -4.47 -12.70
CA LEU A 179 -1.99 -3.56 -13.40
C LEU A 179 -3.37 -3.51 -12.72
N GLU A 180 -3.84 -4.61 -12.14
CA GLU A 180 -5.05 -4.66 -11.33
C GLU A 180 -4.93 -3.72 -10.12
N GLU A 181 -3.80 -3.79 -9.43
CA GLU A 181 -3.41 -3.00 -8.26
C GLU A 181 -3.29 -1.53 -8.62
N THR A 182 -2.64 -1.22 -9.74
CA THR A 182 -2.54 0.14 -10.28
C THR A 182 -3.93 0.71 -10.55
N VAL A 183 -4.80 -0.04 -11.24
CA VAL A 183 -6.18 0.42 -11.51
C VAL A 183 -6.97 0.63 -10.21
N PHE A 184 -6.80 -0.26 -9.22
CA PHE A 184 -7.42 -0.09 -7.91
C PHE A 184 -6.90 1.15 -7.17
N HIS A 185 -5.59 1.32 -7.11
CA HIS A 185 -4.90 2.42 -6.43
C HIS A 185 -5.34 3.78 -6.99
N GLU A 186 -5.27 3.95 -8.32
CA GLU A 186 -5.72 5.18 -8.97
C GLU A 186 -7.22 5.43 -8.76
N THR A 187 -8.03 4.38 -8.79
CA THR A 187 -9.46 4.53 -8.51
C THR A 187 -9.73 4.87 -7.03
N ALA A 188 -8.88 4.43 -6.10
CA ALA A 188 -8.98 4.77 -4.69
C ALA A 188 -8.75 6.27 -4.47
N HIS A 189 -7.77 6.87 -5.16
CA HIS A 189 -7.62 8.33 -5.18
C HIS A 189 -8.91 9.02 -5.64
N VAL A 190 -9.47 8.59 -6.79
CA VAL A 190 -10.74 9.15 -7.30
C VAL A 190 -11.90 8.99 -6.32
N THR A 191 -11.96 7.86 -5.61
CA THR A 191 -13.09 7.53 -4.74
C THR A 191 -13.03 8.27 -3.41
N PHE A 192 -11.84 8.43 -2.84
CA PHE A 192 -11.69 8.83 -1.46
C PHE A 192 -11.02 10.19 -1.25
N ASP A 193 -10.08 10.60 -2.10
CA ASP A 193 -9.16 11.69 -1.75
C ASP A 193 -9.85 13.02 -1.56
N LEU A 194 -10.71 13.39 -2.52
CA LEU A 194 -11.46 14.64 -2.50
C LEU A 194 -12.22 14.84 -1.18
N LYS A 195 -12.72 13.75 -0.60
CA LYS A 195 -13.51 13.78 0.63
C LYS A 195 -12.66 13.57 1.88
N TYR A 196 -11.64 12.72 1.82
CA TYR A 196 -11.01 12.16 3.01
C TYR A 196 -9.52 12.47 3.14
N ALA A 197 -8.71 12.44 2.07
CA ALA A 197 -7.24 12.44 2.18
C ALA A 197 -6.67 13.63 2.97
N LYS A 198 -7.29 14.81 2.84
CA LYS A 198 -6.92 16.03 3.57
C LYS A 198 -7.85 16.38 4.73
N SER A 199 -8.87 15.55 4.98
CA SER A 199 -9.90 15.80 5.99
C SER A 199 -9.35 15.68 7.41
N LYS A 200 -9.95 16.40 8.35
CA LYS A 200 -9.62 16.28 9.77
C LYS A 200 -9.81 14.84 10.29
N VAL A 201 -10.86 14.16 9.82
CA VAL A 201 -11.18 12.79 10.23
C VAL A 201 -10.08 11.81 9.83
N TRP A 202 -9.60 11.87 8.59
CA TRP A 202 -8.51 10.99 8.17
C TRP A 202 -7.22 11.28 8.93
N LYS A 203 -6.87 12.56 9.14
CA LYS A 203 -5.70 12.93 9.95
C LYS A 203 -5.75 12.40 11.37
N GLU A 204 -6.92 12.46 12.02
CA GLU A 204 -7.11 11.91 13.36
C GLU A 204 -6.94 10.38 13.37
N ILE A 205 -7.40 9.69 12.31
CA ILE A 205 -7.18 8.24 12.12
C ILE A 205 -5.70 7.93 11.94
N GLN A 206 -4.98 8.72 11.13
CA GLN A 206 -3.53 8.55 10.91
C GLN A 206 -2.74 8.67 12.22
N ILE A 207 -3.06 9.68 13.04
CA ILE A 207 -2.40 9.92 14.34
C ILE A 207 -2.73 8.82 15.36
N ALA A 208 -3.91 8.23 15.28
CA ALA A 208 -4.33 7.18 16.21
C ALA A 208 -3.70 5.80 15.92
N ASP A 209 -3.11 5.63 14.75
CA ASP A 209 -2.36 4.45 14.34
C ASP A 209 -0.86 4.62 14.57
N LYS A 210 -0.13 3.51 14.67
CA LYS A 210 1.29 3.53 15.09
C LYS A 210 2.25 3.95 13.99
N THR A 211 1.87 3.76 12.73
CA THR A 211 2.75 3.93 11.57
C THR A 211 1.93 3.93 10.27
N PHE A 212 2.61 3.90 9.13
CA PHE A 212 2.05 3.79 7.77
C PHE A 212 2.30 2.41 7.19
N ILE A 213 1.49 2.01 6.20
CA ILE A 213 1.70 0.70 5.57
C ILE A 213 2.93 0.66 4.67
N THR A 214 3.23 1.76 3.98
CA THR A 214 4.41 1.91 3.12
C THR A 214 5.17 3.20 3.45
N GLU A 215 6.50 3.23 3.22
CA GLU A 215 7.28 4.49 3.32
C GLU A 215 6.77 5.52 2.29
N TYR A 216 6.21 5.06 1.17
CA TYR A 216 5.58 5.93 0.18
C TYR A 216 4.37 6.67 0.77
N ALA A 217 3.45 5.94 1.42
CA ALA A 217 2.33 6.50 2.17
C ALA A 217 2.80 7.47 3.27
N GLU A 218 3.84 7.11 4.01
CA GLU A 218 4.43 7.97 5.05
C GLU A 218 4.98 9.28 4.49
N SER A 219 5.67 9.23 3.33
CA SER A 219 6.26 10.41 2.70
C SER A 219 5.21 11.39 2.13
N LYS A 220 4.01 10.88 1.82
CA LYS A 220 2.90 11.64 1.22
C LYS A 220 1.57 11.30 1.92
N PRO A 221 1.43 11.58 3.22
CA PRO A 221 0.34 11.05 4.03
C PRO A 221 -1.02 11.61 3.64
N TYR A 222 -1.07 12.78 2.99
CA TYR A 222 -2.31 13.41 2.56
C TYR A 222 -2.65 13.16 1.08
N GLN A 223 -1.94 12.22 0.45
CA GLN A 223 -2.14 11.82 -0.94
C GLN A 223 -2.20 10.30 -1.04
N GLU A 224 -1.19 9.58 -0.54
CA GLU A 224 -0.99 8.15 -0.86
C GLU A 224 -1.51 7.20 0.23
N ASP A 225 -1.68 7.66 1.46
CA ASP A 225 -1.98 6.77 2.58
C ASP A 225 -3.34 6.06 2.45
N ILE A 226 -4.36 6.75 1.91
CA ILE A 226 -5.67 6.12 1.67
C ILE A 226 -5.58 5.07 0.57
N SER A 227 -5.02 5.42 -0.60
CA SER A 227 -4.96 4.52 -1.76
C SER A 227 -4.13 3.27 -1.46
N GLU A 228 -2.99 3.45 -0.79
CA GLU A 228 -2.11 2.38 -0.35
C GLU A 228 -2.79 1.47 0.68
N THR A 229 -3.44 2.04 1.70
CA THR A 229 -4.08 1.24 2.75
C THR A 229 -5.36 0.56 2.24
N ALA A 230 -6.13 1.21 1.38
CA ALA A 230 -7.40 0.69 0.86
C ALA A 230 -7.25 -0.65 0.14
N LEU A 231 -6.14 -0.86 -0.59
CA LEU A 231 -5.91 -2.11 -1.30
C LEU A 231 -5.79 -3.29 -0.33
N PHE A 232 -5.02 -3.14 0.75
CA PHE A 232 -4.90 -4.18 1.77
C PHE A 232 -6.23 -4.50 2.43
N VAL A 233 -6.99 -3.47 2.82
CA VAL A 233 -8.29 -3.66 3.47
C VAL A 233 -9.26 -4.36 2.51
N TYR A 234 -9.33 -3.92 1.25
CA TYR A 234 -10.14 -4.57 0.22
C TYR A 234 -9.77 -6.04 0.05
N THR A 235 -8.47 -6.34 -0.06
CA THR A 235 -7.97 -7.72 -0.23
C THR A 235 -8.32 -8.59 0.98
N MET A 236 -8.13 -8.10 2.20
CA MET A 236 -8.48 -8.84 3.43
C MET A 236 -9.98 -9.12 3.55
N LYS A 237 -10.84 -8.18 3.11
CA LYS A 237 -12.30 -8.31 3.20
C LYS A 237 -12.88 -9.20 2.10
N THR A 238 -12.35 -9.09 0.89
CA THR A 238 -12.91 -9.74 -0.30
C THR A 238 -12.30 -11.12 -0.54
N TYR A 239 -11.02 -11.28 -0.21
CA TYR A 239 -10.26 -12.52 -0.43
C TYR A 239 -9.57 -12.97 0.87
N PRO A 240 -10.31 -13.52 1.84
CA PRO A 240 -9.74 -13.97 3.10
C PRO A 240 -8.55 -14.92 2.90
N ASN A 241 -7.44 -14.68 3.60
CA ASN A 241 -6.17 -15.42 3.49
C ASN A 241 -5.43 -15.24 2.15
N ARG A 242 -5.75 -14.20 1.35
CA ARG A 242 -4.91 -13.82 0.20
C ARG A 242 -3.55 -13.32 0.65
N LEU A 243 -3.53 -12.54 1.73
CA LEU A 243 -2.32 -12.05 2.35
C LEU A 243 -1.82 -13.07 3.38
N SER A 244 -0.52 -13.04 3.69
CA SER A 244 0.02 -13.91 4.72
C SER A 244 -0.55 -13.53 6.10
N PRO A 245 -0.69 -14.49 7.04
CA PRO A 245 -1.16 -14.20 8.40
C PRO A 245 -0.34 -13.10 9.10
N GLU A 246 0.97 -13.03 8.83
CA GLU A 246 1.87 -12.03 9.39
C GLU A 246 1.50 -10.62 8.92
N ILE A 247 1.22 -10.43 7.62
CA ILE A 247 0.79 -9.15 7.06
C ILE A 247 -0.55 -8.74 7.65
N GLU A 248 -1.54 -9.65 7.65
CA GLU A 248 -2.87 -9.35 8.20
C GLU A 248 -2.81 -8.98 9.69
N GLN A 249 -2.00 -9.70 10.47
CA GLN A 249 -1.80 -9.42 11.89
C GLN A 249 -1.07 -8.09 12.08
N TRP A 250 -0.07 -7.78 11.26
CA TRP A 250 0.64 -6.51 11.31
C TRP A 250 -0.32 -5.35 11.10
N ILE A 251 -1.21 -5.43 10.11
CA ILE A 251 -2.22 -4.40 9.82
C ILE A 251 -3.13 -4.19 11.03
N LYS A 252 -3.67 -5.27 11.59
CA LYS A 252 -4.57 -5.23 12.76
C LYS A 252 -3.90 -4.67 14.03
N ILE A 253 -2.58 -4.78 14.16
CA ILE A 253 -1.82 -4.32 15.34
C ILE A 253 -1.32 -2.88 15.19
N ASN A 254 -0.94 -2.47 13.97
CA ASN A 254 -0.19 -1.24 13.74
C ASN A 254 -1.02 -0.15 13.04
N ILE A 255 -2.00 -0.53 12.21
CA ILE A 255 -2.92 0.42 11.57
C ILE A 255 -4.42 0.08 11.75
N PRO A 256 -4.87 -0.32 12.97
CA PRO A 256 -6.24 -0.75 13.19
C PRO A 256 -7.29 0.33 12.87
N LYS A 257 -6.99 1.62 13.05
CA LYS A 257 -7.96 2.71 12.81
C LYS A 257 -8.18 2.98 11.34
N ARG A 258 -7.13 2.93 10.51
CA ARG A 258 -7.29 2.94 9.05
C ARG A 258 -8.09 1.72 8.57
N TYR A 259 -7.78 0.53 9.10
CA TYR A 259 -8.53 -0.69 8.78
C TYR A 259 -10.02 -0.55 9.14
N GLU A 260 -10.35 -0.20 10.39
CA GLU A 260 -11.73 -0.01 10.88
C GLU A 260 -12.50 1.06 10.10
N PHE A 261 -11.81 2.07 9.56
CA PHE A 261 -12.43 3.11 8.75
C PHE A 261 -12.75 2.59 7.34
N LEU A 262 -11.77 2.00 6.66
CA LEU A 262 -11.89 1.58 5.26
C LEU A 262 -12.74 0.31 5.10
N GLU A 263 -12.75 -0.59 6.09
CA GLU A 263 -13.53 -1.84 5.98
C GLU A 263 -15.04 -1.61 5.91
N LYS A 264 -15.52 -0.41 6.29
CA LYS A 264 -16.94 -0.05 6.20
C LYS A 264 -17.41 0.15 4.76
N PHE A 265 -16.47 0.30 3.82
CA PHE A 265 -16.76 0.48 2.39
C PHE A 265 -16.73 -0.84 1.62
N PHE A 266 -16.06 -1.88 2.13
CA PHE A 266 -15.83 -3.17 1.47
C PHE A 266 -16.58 -4.31 2.16
#